data_AF-A0A9E6RTR0-F1
#
_entry.id   AF-A0A9E6RTR0-F1
#
_cell.length_a   1.000
_cell.length_b   1.000
_cell.length_c   1.000
_cell.angle_alpha   90.00
_cell.angle_beta   90.00
_cell.angle_gamma   90.00
#
_symmetry.space_group_name_H-M   'P 1'
#
loop_
_entity.id
_entity.type
_entity.pdbx_description
1 polymer ?
#
loop_
_entity_poly.entity_id
_entity_poly.type
_entity_poly.pdbx_seq_one_letter_code
_entity_poly.pdbx_strand_id
1 'polypeptide(L)'
;MSTKLKPLRQLSVSLLTSTVVAATAIAANPLKSQALTFDFQFDRSPNSTVTAPIVGTGTFSFDGDPGDGTFALTSLSNYNFSFNFGATTFTNADITTPLANILAQISTVGSDRFVTFGGSRGGSLNGSLDFRNASGGLSFEPNFGTLYFNTSSGVGTYQAVAQVPTTSVPEPGSVLALLGVGLGALVAQKKKQSMTQV
;
A
#
# COMPACT_ATOMS: atom_id res chain seq x y z
N MET A 1 -7.98 46.01 -74.39
CA MET A 1 -7.25 45.85 -73.09
C MET A 1 -8.30 45.61 -72.02
N SER A 2 -8.63 44.37 -71.64
CA SER A 2 -7.97 43.57 -70.58
C SER A 2 -7.63 44.44 -69.37
N THR A 3 -8.32 44.30 -68.22
CA THR A 3 -8.09 43.17 -67.31
C THR A 3 -9.30 42.88 -66.42
N LYS A 4 -9.55 41.57 -66.21
CA LYS A 4 -10.48 40.96 -65.25
C LYS A 4 -9.96 41.11 -63.82
N LEU A 5 -10.87 41.24 -62.84
CA LEU A 5 -10.63 40.77 -61.47
C LEU A 5 -11.85 39.98 -60.94
N LYS A 6 -11.50 38.88 -60.25
CA LYS A 6 -12.27 37.68 -59.90
C LYS A 6 -13.23 37.89 -58.71
N PRO A 7 -14.31 37.10 -58.59
CA PRO A 7 -15.12 37.04 -57.37
C PRO A 7 -14.48 36.07 -56.35
N LEU A 8 -14.53 36.41 -55.06
CA LEU A 8 -14.16 35.51 -53.96
C LEU A 8 -15.41 35.17 -53.14
N ARG A 9 -15.78 33.88 -53.20
CA ARG A 9 -16.72 33.20 -52.31
C ARG A 9 -16.02 32.90 -50.97
N GLN A 10 -16.71 33.04 -49.85
CA GLN A 10 -16.37 32.33 -48.60
C GLN A 10 -17.67 32.17 -47.77
N LEU A 11 -18.31 31.00 -47.84
CA LEU A 11 -18.11 29.80 -47.00
C LEU A 11 -18.73 29.96 -45.61
N SER A 12 -19.88 29.29 -45.47
CA SER A 12 -20.58 28.95 -44.24
C SER A 12 -19.63 28.28 -43.25
N VAL A 13 -19.64 28.73 -41.99
CA VAL A 13 -19.01 27.99 -40.89
C VAL A 13 -20.08 27.73 -39.83
N SER A 14 -20.80 26.62 -39.98
CA SER A 14 -21.43 25.93 -38.87
C SER A 14 -20.39 24.95 -38.32
N LEU A 15 -19.79 25.25 -37.17
CA LEU A 15 -19.01 24.28 -36.41
C LEU A 15 -19.71 24.04 -35.07
N LEU A 16 -20.55 23.00 -35.03
CA LEU A 16 -20.96 22.35 -33.79
C LEU A 16 -19.79 21.50 -33.32
N THR A 17 -18.96 22.02 -32.43
CA THR A 17 -17.94 21.22 -31.74
C THR A 17 -18.59 20.45 -30.59
N SER A 18 -19.08 19.25 -30.89
CA SER A 18 -19.46 18.27 -29.89
C SER A 18 -18.18 17.72 -29.24
N THR A 19 -17.86 18.17 -28.03
CA THR A 19 -16.85 17.53 -27.18
C THR A 19 -17.36 16.16 -26.74
N VAL A 20 -16.82 15.09 -27.33
CA VAL A 20 -16.97 13.74 -26.79
C VAL A 20 -16.04 13.64 -25.58
N VAL A 21 -16.60 13.65 -24.38
CA VAL A 21 -15.86 13.24 -23.17
C VAL A 21 -15.75 11.73 -23.23
N ALA A 22 -14.57 11.22 -23.59
CA ALA A 22 -14.25 9.81 -23.45
C ALA A 22 -14.10 9.51 -21.95
N ALA A 23 -15.11 8.89 -21.35
CA ALA A 23 -15.00 8.34 -20.00
C ALA A 23 -14.20 7.03 -20.10
N THR A 24 -12.92 7.08 -19.77
CA THR A 24 -12.09 5.90 -19.56
C THR A 24 -12.62 5.14 -18.35
N ALA A 25 -13.12 3.92 -18.57
CA ALA A 25 -13.43 3.00 -17.50
C ALA A 25 -12.12 2.65 -16.76
N ILE A 26 -12.00 3.11 -15.51
CA ILE A 26 -10.88 2.73 -14.65
C ILE A 26 -11.17 1.29 -14.21
N ALA A 27 -10.52 0.32 -14.84
CA ALA A 27 -10.37 -1.00 -14.26
C ALA A 27 -9.71 -0.81 -12.89
N ALA A 28 -10.41 -1.22 -11.83
CA ALA A 28 -9.88 -1.23 -10.47
C ALA A 28 -8.82 -2.33 -10.34
N ASN A 29 -7.67 -2.12 -10.97
CA ASN A 29 -6.45 -2.77 -10.53
C ASN A 29 -6.16 -2.22 -9.12
N PRO A 30 -5.87 -3.05 -8.11
CA PRO A 30 -5.34 -2.53 -6.86
C PRO A 30 -4.12 -1.69 -7.23
N LEU A 31 -4.16 -0.41 -6.86
CA LEU A 31 -3.06 0.50 -7.14
C LEU A 31 -1.83 -0.13 -6.47
N LYS A 32 -0.80 -0.47 -7.28
CA LYS A 32 0.54 -0.87 -6.79
C LYS A 32 1.23 0.21 -5.92
N SER A 33 0.49 1.24 -5.52
CA SER A 33 0.91 2.40 -4.74
C SER A 33 0.39 2.37 -3.29
N GLN A 34 -0.40 1.38 -2.89
CA GLN A 34 -0.77 1.23 -1.48
C GLN A 34 0.35 0.50 -0.72
N ALA A 35 0.75 1.05 0.43
CA ALA A 35 1.69 0.40 1.33
C ALA A 35 1.05 -0.86 1.93
N LEU A 36 1.74 -1.99 1.82
CA LEU A 36 1.41 -3.19 2.59
C LEU A 36 2.09 -3.05 3.95
N THR A 37 1.30 -3.15 5.03
CA THR A 37 1.78 -3.02 6.42
C THR A 37 1.47 -4.29 7.18
N PHE A 38 2.44 -4.79 7.94
CA PHE A 38 2.30 -5.90 8.87
C PHE A 38 2.40 -5.38 10.30
N ASP A 39 1.40 -5.70 11.12
CA ASP A 39 1.39 -5.42 12.55
C ASP A 39 2.08 -6.54 13.30
N PHE A 40 3.07 -6.17 14.11
CA PHE A 40 3.87 -7.08 14.92
C PHE A 40 3.36 -7.10 16.36
N GLN A 41 3.34 -8.30 16.93
CA GLN A 41 3.20 -8.53 18.35
C GLN A 41 4.33 -9.44 18.83
N PHE A 42 4.82 -9.16 20.03
CA PHE A 42 5.93 -9.88 20.67
C PHE A 42 5.52 -10.32 22.07
N ASP A 43 5.77 -11.58 22.42
CA ASP A 43 5.56 -12.11 23.77
C ASP A 43 6.87 -12.51 24.46
N ARG A 44 6.78 -13.22 25.60
CA ARG A 44 7.94 -13.75 26.35
C ARG A 44 8.06 -15.28 26.29
N SER A 45 7.33 -15.93 25.39
CA SER A 45 7.21 -17.38 25.35
C SER A 45 7.80 -17.90 24.05
N PRO A 46 8.94 -18.61 24.06
CA PRO A 46 9.51 -19.20 22.84
C PRO A 46 8.78 -20.50 22.46
N ASN A 47 7.54 -20.39 22.01
CA ASN A 47 6.62 -21.51 21.77
C ASN A 47 5.90 -21.44 20.40
N SER A 48 6.39 -20.60 19.48
CA SER A 48 5.90 -20.44 18.10
C SER A 48 4.49 -19.85 17.97
N THR A 49 3.85 -19.44 19.07
CA THR A 49 2.56 -18.74 19.04
C THR A 49 2.62 -17.54 19.97
N VAL A 50 2.25 -16.36 19.47
CA VAL A 50 2.17 -15.17 20.33
C VAL A 50 1.05 -15.35 21.35
N THR A 51 1.41 -15.25 22.63
CA THR A 51 0.52 -15.41 23.78
C THR A 51 0.66 -14.22 24.72
N ALA A 52 -0.44 -13.75 25.30
CA ALA A 52 -0.37 -12.68 26.30
C ALA A 52 0.46 -13.13 27.52
N PRO A 53 1.23 -12.23 28.17
CA PRO A 53 1.26 -10.78 27.94
C PRO A 53 2.12 -10.36 26.74
N ILE A 54 1.60 -9.40 25.97
CA ILE A 54 2.34 -8.75 24.88
C ILE A 54 3.33 -7.75 25.48
N VAL A 55 4.60 -7.86 25.11
CA VAL A 55 5.71 -7.06 25.66
C VAL A 55 6.31 -6.10 24.64
N GLY A 56 5.95 -6.26 23.37
CA GLY A 56 6.29 -5.34 22.31
C GLY A 56 5.26 -5.38 21.21
N THR A 57 5.21 -4.30 20.44
CA THR A 57 4.39 -4.18 19.23
C THR A 57 5.18 -3.45 18.16
N GLY A 58 4.71 -3.47 16.92
CA GLY A 58 5.31 -2.60 15.91
C GLY A 58 4.76 -2.83 14.52
N THR A 59 5.44 -2.27 13.54
CA THR A 59 5.04 -2.36 12.14
C THR A 59 6.24 -2.63 11.24
N PHE A 60 5.99 -3.40 10.19
CA PHE A 60 6.83 -3.45 9.00
C PHE A 60 5.97 -3.08 7.79
N SER A 61 6.36 -2.06 7.04
CA SER A 61 5.61 -1.65 5.84
C SER A 61 6.52 -1.50 4.64
N PHE A 62 5.98 -1.62 3.44
CA PHE A 62 6.65 -1.29 2.17
C PHE A 62 5.60 -1.00 1.09
N ASP A 63 6.01 -0.33 0.02
CA ASP A 63 5.13 0.05 -1.07
C ASP A 63 4.94 -1.08 -2.08
N GLY A 64 3.68 -1.30 -2.44
CA GLY A 64 3.28 -2.30 -3.40
C GLY A 64 3.31 -3.70 -2.79
N ASP A 65 2.24 -4.46 -3.03
CA ASP A 65 2.16 -5.84 -2.60
C ASP A 65 2.80 -6.78 -3.66
N PRO A 66 3.93 -7.44 -3.37
CA PRO A 66 4.56 -8.37 -4.31
C PRO A 66 3.88 -9.75 -4.32
N GLY A 67 2.88 -9.98 -3.47
CA GLY A 67 2.29 -11.30 -3.23
C GLY A 67 3.13 -12.13 -2.25
N ASP A 68 2.84 -13.42 -2.19
CA ASP A 68 3.58 -14.37 -1.36
C ASP A 68 4.90 -14.76 -2.02
N GLY A 69 5.92 -14.99 -1.21
CA GLY A 69 7.26 -15.34 -1.69
C GLY A 69 8.36 -14.88 -0.75
N THR A 70 9.60 -15.11 -1.17
CA THR A 70 10.79 -14.64 -0.46
C THR A 70 11.46 -13.54 -1.27
N PHE A 71 11.66 -12.39 -0.64
CA PHE A 71 12.16 -11.17 -1.28
C PHE A 71 13.40 -10.67 -0.56
N ALA A 72 14.37 -10.14 -1.31
CA ALA A 72 15.42 -9.34 -0.70
C ALA A 72 14.80 -8.10 -0.07
N LEU A 73 15.20 -7.74 1.15
CA LEU A 73 14.66 -6.54 1.80
C LEU A 73 14.84 -5.29 0.93
N THR A 74 15.98 -5.21 0.22
CA THR A 74 16.31 -4.12 -0.70
C THR A 74 15.46 -4.06 -1.97
N SER A 75 14.71 -5.12 -2.30
CA SER A 75 13.74 -5.10 -3.40
C SER A 75 12.37 -4.55 -3.01
N LEU A 76 12.10 -4.42 -1.71
CA LEU A 76 10.86 -3.85 -1.20
C LEU A 76 10.99 -2.33 -1.14
N SER A 77 10.18 -1.63 -1.92
CA SER A 77 10.29 -0.17 -2.05
C SER A 77 9.80 0.52 -0.77
N ASN A 78 10.49 1.57 -0.35
CA ASN A 78 10.12 2.38 0.82
C ASN A 78 9.84 1.56 2.09
N TYR A 79 10.62 0.48 2.31
CA TYR A 79 10.43 -0.34 3.49
C TYR A 79 10.69 0.43 4.78
N ASN A 80 9.91 0.17 5.82
CA ASN A 80 10.00 0.84 7.11
C ASN A 80 9.71 -0.13 8.26
N PHE A 81 10.59 -0.11 9.27
CA PHE A 81 10.45 -0.82 10.52
C PHE A 81 10.20 0.18 11.66
N SER A 82 9.27 -0.16 12.55
CA SER A 82 9.05 0.54 13.80
C SER A 82 8.61 -0.45 14.88
N PHE A 83 9.54 -0.91 15.70
CA PHE A 83 9.29 -1.88 16.78
C PHE A 83 9.45 -1.23 18.15
N ASN A 84 8.43 -1.34 19.00
CA ASN A 84 8.34 -0.72 20.30
C ASN A 84 8.32 -1.77 21.41
N PHE A 85 9.22 -1.61 22.39
CA PHE A 85 9.28 -2.40 23.62
C PHE A 85 9.35 -1.43 24.81
N GLY A 86 8.20 -1.16 25.44
CA GLY A 86 8.12 -0.11 26.46
C GLY A 86 8.50 1.26 25.90
N ALA A 87 9.53 1.90 26.46
CA ALA A 87 10.05 3.20 25.99
C ALA A 87 11.12 3.08 24.89
N THR A 88 11.51 1.86 24.49
CA THR A 88 12.53 1.63 23.48
C THR A 88 11.89 1.39 22.12
N THR A 89 12.36 2.11 21.10
CA THR A 89 11.95 1.94 19.70
C THR A 89 13.14 1.53 18.85
N PHE A 90 12.94 0.57 17.95
CA PHE A 90 13.89 0.19 16.90
C PHE A 90 13.32 0.53 15.53
N THR A 91 14.14 1.13 14.68
CA THR A 91 13.78 1.59 13.33
C THR A 91 14.82 1.16 12.29
N ASN A 92 14.62 1.52 11.01
CA ASN A 92 15.61 1.27 9.95
C ASN A 92 17.02 1.78 10.31
N ALA A 93 17.12 2.88 11.05
CA ALA A 93 18.41 3.48 11.43
C ALA A 93 19.21 2.58 12.38
N ASP A 94 18.54 1.67 13.08
CA ASP A 94 19.14 0.79 14.07
C ASP A 94 19.56 -0.56 13.46
N ILE A 95 19.27 -0.82 12.18
CA ILE A 95 19.62 -2.09 11.53
C ILE A 95 21.15 -2.24 11.46
N THR A 96 21.64 -3.36 11.97
CA THR A 96 23.07 -3.72 11.93
C THR A 96 23.37 -4.88 10.99
N THR A 97 22.38 -5.70 10.62
CA THR A 97 22.58 -6.70 9.57
C THR A 97 22.76 -6.01 8.23
N PRO A 98 23.80 -6.36 7.43
CA PRO A 98 23.94 -5.81 6.08
C PRO A 98 22.66 -6.04 5.28
N LEU A 99 22.07 -4.99 4.70
CA LEU A 99 20.74 -5.07 4.06
C LEU A 99 20.66 -6.13 2.94
N ALA A 100 21.77 -6.35 2.23
CA ALA A 100 21.88 -7.38 1.19
C ALA A 100 21.76 -8.82 1.72
N ASN A 101 21.92 -9.01 3.03
CA ASN A 101 21.85 -10.31 3.69
C ASN A 101 20.47 -10.62 4.26
N ILE A 102 19.52 -9.69 4.17
CA ILE A 102 18.20 -9.80 4.81
C ILE A 102 17.17 -10.20 3.75
N LEU A 103 16.44 -11.28 4.04
CA LEU A 103 15.30 -11.74 3.25
C LEU A 103 14.02 -11.60 4.07
N ALA A 104 12.95 -11.11 3.44
CA ALA A 104 11.60 -11.14 3.99
C ALA A 104 10.80 -12.23 3.27
N GLN A 105 10.21 -13.15 4.03
CA GLN A 105 9.28 -14.14 3.50
C GLN A 105 7.86 -13.72 3.85
N ILE A 106 7.01 -13.62 2.83
CA ILE A 106 5.59 -13.34 2.97
C ILE A 106 4.82 -14.61 2.62
N SER A 107 3.88 -15.01 3.47
CA SER A 107 3.07 -16.21 3.27
C SER A 107 1.64 -16.02 3.73
N THR A 108 0.69 -16.61 3.02
CA THR A 108 -0.72 -16.65 3.40
C THR A 108 -1.06 -17.95 4.12
N VAL A 109 -1.70 -17.86 5.29
CA VAL A 109 -2.30 -19.00 6.00
C VAL A 109 -3.74 -18.65 6.32
N GLY A 110 -4.69 -19.36 5.71
CA GLY A 110 -6.10 -19.01 5.81
C GLY A 110 -6.37 -17.67 5.11
N SER A 111 -6.96 -16.71 5.83
CA SER A 111 -7.18 -15.33 5.36
C SER A 111 -6.02 -14.39 5.63
N ASP A 112 -5.07 -14.81 6.47
CA ASP A 112 -4.09 -13.91 7.05
C ASP A 112 -2.76 -14.05 6.33
N ARG A 113 -2.05 -12.94 6.17
CA ARG A 113 -0.70 -12.91 5.62
C ARG A 113 0.31 -12.59 6.68
N PHE A 114 1.41 -13.34 6.67
CA PHE A 114 2.47 -13.25 7.65
C PHE A 114 3.76 -12.81 7.00
N VAL A 115 4.63 -12.17 7.78
CA VAL A 115 6.01 -11.91 7.38
C VAL A 115 6.99 -12.47 8.41
N THR A 116 8.02 -13.16 7.93
CA THR A 116 9.16 -13.61 8.73
C THR A 116 10.48 -13.24 8.06
N PHE A 117 11.57 -13.21 8.83
CA PHE A 117 12.87 -12.77 8.35
C PHE A 117 13.90 -13.90 8.31
N GLY A 118 14.72 -13.91 7.25
CA GLY A 118 15.76 -14.89 7.00
C GLY A 118 16.96 -14.27 6.30
N GLY A 119 17.80 -15.12 5.70
CA GLY A 119 18.96 -14.71 4.92
C GLY A 119 20.30 -15.15 5.52
N SER A 120 21.40 -14.51 5.09
CA SER A 120 22.78 -14.96 5.35
C SER A 120 23.39 -14.42 6.64
N ARG A 121 22.61 -13.67 7.46
CA ARG A 121 23.04 -13.08 8.75
C ARG A 121 24.14 -12.02 8.57
N GLY A 122 24.90 -11.73 9.62
CA GLY A 122 26.04 -10.80 9.61
C GLY A 122 25.83 -9.50 10.38
N GLY A 123 24.72 -9.38 11.11
CA GLY A 123 24.49 -8.29 12.06
C GLY A 123 25.18 -8.51 13.40
N SER A 124 25.02 -7.53 14.28
CA SER A 124 25.72 -7.49 15.58
C SER A 124 25.26 -8.55 16.60
N LEU A 125 24.16 -9.26 16.33
CA LEU A 125 23.55 -10.27 17.21
C LEU A 125 23.44 -11.65 16.52
N ASN A 126 23.98 -11.79 15.30
CA ASN A 126 24.00 -13.01 14.50
C ASN A 126 22.61 -13.56 14.11
N GLY A 127 21.58 -12.72 14.14
CA GLY A 127 20.23 -13.03 13.64
C GLY A 127 20.09 -12.83 12.14
N SER A 128 18.89 -13.11 11.61
CA SER A 128 18.51 -12.79 10.23
C SER A 128 18.33 -11.28 10.03
N LEU A 129 17.83 -10.61 11.06
CA LEU A 129 17.61 -9.17 11.12
C LEU A 129 17.96 -8.71 12.54
N ASP A 130 19.00 -7.90 12.66
CA ASP A 130 19.50 -7.38 13.93
C ASP A 130 19.38 -5.87 13.98
N PHE A 131 18.84 -5.36 15.08
CA PHE A 131 18.81 -3.95 15.43
C PHE A 131 19.66 -3.67 16.66
N ARG A 132 20.33 -2.52 16.70
CA ARG A 132 21.10 -2.05 17.86
C ARG A 132 21.00 -0.54 17.98
N ASN A 133 20.64 -0.08 19.18
CA ASN A 133 20.67 1.33 19.57
C ASN A 133 21.23 1.49 20.99
N ALA A 134 21.17 2.70 21.54
CA ALA A 134 21.67 2.99 22.89
C ALA A 134 20.94 2.22 24.01
N SER A 135 19.69 1.80 23.77
CA SER A 135 18.85 1.10 24.74
C SER A 135 19.00 -0.42 24.70
N GLY A 136 19.68 -0.97 23.69
CA GLY A 136 19.95 -2.41 23.61
C GLY A 136 19.90 -2.95 22.18
N GLY A 137 19.60 -4.24 22.06
CA GLY A 137 19.49 -4.94 20.80
C GLY A 137 18.19 -5.75 20.66
N LEU A 138 17.72 -5.86 19.43
CA LEU A 138 16.62 -6.71 18.98
C LEU A 138 17.15 -7.60 17.84
N SER A 139 16.90 -8.89 17.89
CA SER A 139 17.37 -9.85 16.88
C SER A 139 16.26 -10.83 16.56
N PHE A 140 16.11 -11.13 15.27
CA PHE A 140 15.17 -12.13 14.77
C PHE A 140 15.94 -13.41 14.44
N GLU A 141 15.36 -14.56 14.76
CA GLU A 141 16.03 -15.83 14.53
C GLU A 141 16.30 -16.07 13.04
N PRO A 142 17.35 -16.83 12.71
CA PRO A 142 17.67 -17.17 11.33
C PRO A 142 16.63 -18.12 10.73
N ASN A 143 16.66 -18.27 9.40
CA ASN A 143 15.85 -19.26 8.65
C ASN A 143 14.33 -19.08 8.73
N PHE A 144 13.83 -17.84 8.71
CA PHE A 144 12.38 -17.54 8.61
C PHE A 144 11.56 -18.04 9.81
N GLY A 145 12.20 -18.15 10.97
CA GLY A 145 11.53 -18.54 12.19
C GLY A 145 10.77 -17.40 12.88
N THR A 146 10.13 -17.73 13.99
CA THR A 146 9.22 -16.85 14.76
C THR A 146 9.80 -16.42 16.10
N LEU A 147 11.00 -16.88 16.45
CA LEU A 147 11.68 -16.45 17.66
C LEU A 147 12.38 -15.11 17.45
N TYR A 148 12.41 -14.34 18.53
CA TYR A 148 13.19 -13.13 18.63
C TYR A 148 13.92 -13.07 19.97
N PHE A 149 14.98 -12.26 20.01
CA PHE A 149 15.67 -11.86 21.22
C PHE A 149 15.63 -10.34 21.34
N ASN A 150 15.28 -9.83 22.51
CA ASN A 150 15.41 -8.43 22.86
C ASN A 150 16.16 -8.29 24.19
N THR A 151 17.09 -7.34 24.27
CA THR A 151 17.93 -7.16 25.47
C THR A 151 17.14 -6.83 26.74
N SER A 152 16.00 -6.15 26.61
CA SER A 152 15.13 -5.76 27.74
C SER A 152 14.05 -6.80 28.05
N SER A 153 13.54 -7.50 27.04
CA SER A 153 12.40 -8.42 27.19
C SER A 153 12.77 -9.90 27.22
N GLY A 154 14.00 -10.26 26.86
CA GLY A 154 14.46 -11.64 26.77
C GLY A 154 14.17 -12.27 25.40
N VAL A 155 14.02 -13.59 25.38
CA VAL A 155 13.66 -14.37 24.19
C VAL A 155 12.16 -14.64 24.21
N GLY A 156 11.50 -14.57 23.05
CA GLY A 156 10.09 -14.91 22.92
C GLY A 156 9.70 -15.20 21.48
N THR A 157 8.40 -15.25 21.23
CA THR A 157 7.83 -15.39 19.89
C THR A 157 7.31 -14.05 19.40
N TYR A 158 7.48 -13.79 18.10
CA TYR A 158 6.78 -12.72 17.40
C TYR A 158 5.83 -13.28 16.35
N GLN A 159 4.80 -12.49 16.05
CA GLN A 159 3.91 -12.71 14.93
C GLN A 159 3.70 -11.37 14.23
N ALA A 160 3.69 -11.40 12.91
CA ALA A 160 3.50 -10.23 12.08
C ALA A 160 2.38 -10.49 11.09
N VAL A 161 1.25 -9.81 11.24
CA VAL A 161 0.04 -10.04 10.43
C VAL A 161 -0.23 -8.84 9.55
N ALA A 162 -0.46 -9.06 8.26
CA ALA A 162 -0.81 -7.99 7.33
C ALA A 162 -2.10 -7.30 7.76
N GLN A 163 -2.09 -5.97 7.72
CA GLN A 163 -3.29 -5.17 7.84
C GLN A 163 -4.18 -5.41 6.61
N VAL A 164 -5.47 -5.60 6.84
CA VAL A 164 -6.46 -5.64 5.77
C VAL A 164 -6.55 -4.25 5.14
N PRO A 165 -6.37 -4.07 3.82
CA PRO A 165 -6.51 -2.77 3.18
C PRO A 165 -7.91 -2.19 3.43
N THR A 166 -8.00 -1.07 4.16
CA THR A 166 -9.28 -0.41 4.48
C THR A 166 -9.75 0.54 3.38
N THR A 167 -9.46 0.26 2.11
CA THR A 167 -10.01 1.08 1.02
C THR A 167 -11.51 0.79 0.91
N SER A 168 -12.34 1.63 1.54
CA SER A 168 -13.75 1.70 1.22
C SER A 168 -13.87 2.12 -0.24
N VAL A 169 -13.96 1.15 -1.14
CA VAL A 169 -14.32 1.40 -2.53
C VAL A 169 -15.73 2.00 -2.52
N PRO A 170 -15.97 3.21 -3.06
CA PRO A 170 -17.33 3.67 -3.26
C PRO A 170 -18.03 2.65 -4.14
N GLU A 171 -19.09 2.02 -3.63
CA GLU A 171 -19.83 1.03 -4.40
C GLU A 171 -20.25 1.65 -5.74
N PRO A 172 -20.18 0.91 -6.87
CA PRO A 172 -20.53 1.41 -8.20
C PRO A 172 -21.91 2.09 -8.26
N GLY A 173 -22.83 1.74 -7.35
CA GLY A 173 -24.13 2.38 -7.21
C GLY A 173 -24.07 3.87 -6.86
N SER A 174 -23.04 4.32 -6.15
CA SER A 174 -22.86 5.72 -5.73
C SER A 174 -22.50 6.63 -6.90
N VAL A 175 -21.72 6.11 -7.86
CA VAL A 175 -21.30 6.83 -9.08
C VAL A 175 -22.45 6.88 -10.10
N LEU A 176 -23.22 5.80 -10.21
CA LEU A 176 -24.44 5.77 -11.03
C LEU A 176 -25.54 6.70 -10.46
N ALA A 177 -25.67 6.80 -9.14
CA ALA A 177 -26.59 7.74 -8.50
C ALA A 177 -26.23 9.21 -8.81
N LEU A 178 -24.94 9.56 -8.77
CA LEU A 178 -24.48 10.93 -9.08
C LEU A 178 -24.66 11.27 -10.58
N LEU A 179 -24.39 10.32 -11.48
CA LEU A 179 -24.62 10.48 -12.92
C LEU A 179 -26.11 10.50 -13.28
N GLY A 180 -26.95 9.72 -12.59
CA GLY A 180 -28.40 9.67 -12.80
C GLY A 180 -29.10 10.98 -12.42
N VAL A 181 -28.70 11.61 -11.31
CA VAL A 181 -29.27 12.90 -10.87
C VAL A 181 -28.84 14.04 -11.81
N GLY A 182 -27.60 14.03 -12.31
CA GLY A 182 -27.09 15.03 -13.24
C GLY A 182 -27.82 15.05 -14.59
N LEU A 183 -28.11 13.88 -15.17
CA LEU A 183 -28.84 13.78 -16.44
C LEU A 183 -30.35 14.08 -16.30
N GLY A 184 -30.97 13.75 -15.16
CA GLY A 184 -32.38 14.08 -14.91
C GLY A 184 -32.65 15.59 -14.86
N ALA A 185 -31.74 16.37 -14.27
CA ALA A 185 -31.85 17.83 -14.22
C ALA A 185 -31.72 18.50 -15.59
N LEU A 186 -30.85 17.98 -16.47
CA LEU A 186 -30.64 18.48 -17.83
C LEU A 186 -31.85 18.24 -18.76
N VAL A 187 -32.54 17.10 -18.62
CA VAL A 187 -33.74 16.80 -19.41
C VAL A 187 -34.94 17.65 -18.96
N ALA A 188 -35.09 17.90 -17.65
CA ALA A 188 -36.15 18.75 -17.12
C ALA A 188 -35.98 20.23 -17.53
N GLN A 189 -34.74 20.74 -17.61
CA GLN A 189 -34.49 22.11 -18.07
C GLN A 189 -34.82 22.32 -19.55
N LYS A 190 -34.55 21.35 -20.42
CA LYS A 190 -34.91 21.45 -21.85
C LYS A 190 -36.42 21.46 -22.09
N LYS A 191 -37.19 20.73 -21.29
CA LYS A 191 -38.66 20.68 -21.42
C LYS A 191 -39.32 22.00 -20.99
N LYS A 192 -38.73 22.72 -20.04
CA LYS A 192 -39.25 24.02 -19.56
C LYS A 192 -38.99 25.16 -20.57
N GLN A 193 -37.90 25.09 -21.33
CA GLN A 193 -37.58 26.09 -22.36
C GLN A 193 -38.43 25.95 -23.63
N SER A 194 -38.88 24.75 -24.00
CA SER A 194 -39.77 24.59 -25.17
C SER A 194 -41.23 24.96 -24.92
N MET A 195 -41.63 25.16 -23.66
CA MET A 195 -42.99 25.60 -23.29
C MET A 195 -43.11 27.11 -23.10
N THR A 196 -42.00 27.87 -23.21
CA THR A 196 -42.01 29.35 -23.09
C THR A 196 -41.91 30.05 -24.46
N GLN A 197 -42.01 29.30 -25.56
CA GLN A 197 -42.21 29.84 -26.90
C GLN A 197 -43.51 29.28 -27.51
N VAL A 198 -44.64 29.78 -27.00
CA VAL A 198 -45.91 29.92 -27.74
C VAL A 198 -46.48 31.28 -27.36
#